data_AF-A2E8L9-F1
#
_entry.id   AF-A2E8L9-F1
#
_cell.length_a   1.000
_cell.length_b   1.000
_cell.length_c   1.000
_cell.angle_alpha   90.00
_cell.angle_beta   90.00
_cell.angle_gamma   90.00
#
_symmetry.space_group_name_H-M   'P 1'
#
loop_
_entity.id
_entity.type
_entity.pdbx_description
1 polymer ?
#
loop_
_entity_poly.entity_id
_entity_poly.type
_entity_poly.pdbx_seq_one_letter_code
_entity_poly.pdbx_strand_id
1 'polypeptide(L)'
;MPKQVLTARQFVERCMAPDAKNVVILRVNDETAKFKLKTTKQLYTLTVKKGELIQQVIDSLPEKFRDTIVDKKKKVDPYFQIDEEQPAENQQQ
;
A
#
# COMPACT_ATOMS: atom_id res chain seq x y z
N MET A 1 -1.79 0.06 23.00
CA MET A 1 -0.54 0.46 22.33
C MET A 1 -0.35 -0.36 21.05
N PRO A 2 -0.13 0.28 19.88
CA PRO A 2 0.32 -0.41 18.68
C PRO A 2 1.65 -1.13 18.91
N LYS A 3 1.85 -2.29 18.29
CA LYS A 3 3.10 -3.06 18.40
C LYS A 3 3.92 -2.94 17.14
N GLN A 4 5.22 -2.72 17.30
CA GLN A 4 6.16 -2.77 16.19
C GLN A 4 6.59 -4.22 15.95
N VAL A 5 6.67 -4.61 14.68
CA VAL A 5 7.27 -5.86 14.21
C VAL A 5 8.59 -5.51 13.56
N LEU A 6 9.64 -6.27 13.88
CA LEU A 6 11.00 -5.95 13.47
C LEU A 6 11.37 -6.57 12.12
N THR A 7 10.80 -7.73 11.78
CA THR A 7 11.18 -8.50 10.59
C THR A 7 9.98 -8.82 9.70
N ALA A 8 10.24 -8.91 8.40
CA ALA A 8 9.22 -9.29 7.41
C ALA A 8 8.63 -10.68 7.70
N ARG A 9 9.47 -11.65 8.05
CA ARG A 9 9.04 -13.01 8.39
C ARG A 9 8.01 -13.02 9.52
N GLN A 10 8.30 -12.33 10.64
CA GLN A 10 7.37 -12.23 11.75
C GLN A 10 6.06 -11.56 11.32
N PHE A 11 6.12 -10.57 10.43
CA PHE A 11 4.92 -9.90 9.93
C PHE A 11 4.04 -10.84 9.10
N VAL A 12 4.64 -11.63 8.20
CA VAL A 12 3.92 -12.62 7.38
C VAL A 12 3.30 -13.72 8.24
N GLU A 13 4.04 -14.24 9.23
CA GLU A 13 3.52 -15.22 10.20
C GLU A 13 2.29 -14.67 10.95
N ARG A 14 2.28 -13.37 11.31
CA ARG A 14 1.12 -12.72 11.94
C ARG A 14 -0.05 -12.53 10.97
N CYS A 15 0.21 -12.33 9.68
CA CYS A 15 -0.84 -12.26 8.67
C CYS A 15 -1.56 -13.61 8.52
N MET A 16 -0.84 -14.73 8.66
CA MET A 16 -1.43 -16.06 8.61
C MET A 16 -2.33 -16.39 9.81
N ALA A 17 -2.22 -15.64 10.91
CA ALA A 17 -3.07 -15.84 12.09
C ALA A 17 -4.58 -15.69 11.77
N PRO A 18 -5.45 -16.41 12.48
CA PRO A 18 -6.90 -16.38 12.24
C PRO A 18 -7.55 -15.06 12.70
N ASP A 19 -6.94 -14.31 13.62
CA ASP A 19 -7.46 -13.03 14.12
C ASP A 19 -7.05 -11.82 13.26
N ALA A 20 -6.29 -12.06 12.18
CA ALA A 20 -5.82 -11.07 11.23
C ALA A 20 -6.94 -10.65 10.28
N LYS A 21 -7.30 -9.35 10.28
CA LYS A 21 -8.49 -8.83 9.58
C LYS A 21 -8.16 -8.07 8.30
N ASN A 22 -7.15 -7.20 8.34
CA ASN A 22 -6.83 -6.31 7.22
C ASN A 22 -5.36 -5.86 7.30
N VAL A 23 -4.71 -5.71 6.14
CA VAL A 23 -3.37 -5.15 6.00
C VAL A 23 -3.44 -3.85 5.20
N VAL A 24 -3.04 -2.75 5.83
CA VAL A 24 -2.93 -1.43 5.18
C VAL A 24 -1.47 -1.15 4.90
N ILE A 25 -1.16 -0.78 3.65
CA ILE A 25 0.21 -0.44 3.24
C ILE A 25 0.28 1.07 3.04
N LEU A 26 1.03 1.74 3.91
CA LEU A 26 1.26 3.16 3.80
C LEU A 26 2.64 3.39 3.18
N ARG A 27 2.69 3.69 1.87
CA ARG A 27 3.89 4.22 1.24
C ARG A 27 4.17 5.62 1.78
N VAL A 28 5.32 5.79 2.44
CA VAL A 28 5.76 7.08 3.00
C VAL A 28 6.54 7.86 1.94
N ASN A 29 7.45 7.18 1.26
CA ASN A 29 8.18 7.65 0.09
C ASN A 29 8.47 6.44 -0.82
N ASP A 30 9.36 6.57 -1.81
CA ASP A 30 9.64 5.49 -2.77
C ASP A 30 10.45 4.34 -2.16
N GLU A 31 11.21 4.61 -1.09
CA GLU A 31 12.06 3.62 -0.44
C GLU A 31 11.46 3.07 0.86
N THR A 32 10.49 3.77 1.44
CA THR A 32 9.94 3.50 2.78
C THR A 32 8.45 3.28 2.74
N ALA A 33 8.01 2.14 3.28
CA ALA A 33 6.61 1.83 3.51
C ALA A 33 6.37 1.27 4.92
N LYS A 34 5.17 1.51 5.44
CA LYS A 34 4.69 0.97 6.71
C LYS A 34 3.55 -0.02 6.43
N PHE A 35 3.77 -1.28 6.73
CA PHE A 35 2.78 -2.34 6.67
C PHE A 35 2.07 -2.43 8.02
N LYS A 36 0.76 -2.22 8.01
CA LYS A 36 -0.07 -2.14 9.21
C LYS A 36 -1.09 -3.27 9.20
N LEU A 37 -0.85 -4.32 10.00
CA LEU A 37 -1.77 -5.43 10.18
C LEU A 37 -2.73 -5.12 11.34
N LYS A 38 -4.02 -5.02 11.02
CA LYS A 38 -5.10 -4.94 12.01
C LYS A 38 -5.53 -6.34 12.42
N THR A 39 -5.39 -6.64 13.70
CA THR A 39 -6.01 -7.83 14.31
C THR A 39 -7.16 -7.43 15.24
N THR A 40 -7.79 -8.41 15.88
CA THR A 40 -8.86 -8.17 16.85
C THR A 40 -8.41 -7.31 18.03
N LYS A 41 -7.23 -7.57 18.58
CA LYS A 41 -6.75 -6.89 19.81
C LYS A 41 -5.76 -5.77 19.53
N GLN A 42 -4.91 -5.92 18.52
CA GLN A 42 -3.72 -5.07 18.36
C GLN A 42 -3.51 -4.66 16.91
N LEU A 43 -2.75 -3.59 16.73
CA LEU A 43 -2.23 -3.17 15.44
C LEU A 43 -0.73 -3.47 15.40
N TYR A 44 -0.30 -4.30 14.46
CA TYR A 44 1.09 -4.61 14.22
C TYR A 44 1.62 -3.76 13.08
N THR A 45 2.78 -3.13 13.26
CA THR A 45 3.39 -2.27 12.24
C THR A 45 4.79 -2.75 11.92
N LEU A 46 5.05 -3.08 10.65
CA LEU A 46 6.38 -3.29 10.09
C LEU A 46 6.75 -2.06 9.27
N THR A 47 7.95 -1.51 9.48
CA THR A 47 8.49 -0.43 8.64
C THR A 47 9.63 -1.00 7.80
N VAL A 48 9.51 -0.89 6.49
CA VAL A 48 10.53 -1.29 5.52
C VAL A 48 11.12 -0.01 4.93
N LYS A 49 12.45 0.09 4.85
CA LYS A 49 13.19 1.28 4.38
C LYS A 49 13.98 1.03 3.08
N LYS A 50 13.71 -0.07 2.37
CA LYS A 50 14.34 -0.39 1.08
C LYS A 50 13.26 -0.70 0.07
N GLY A 51 13.22 0.04 -1.04
CA GLY A 51 12.18 -0.04 -2.07
C GLY A 51 11.97 -1.46 -2.60
N GLU A 52 13.05 -2.15 -2.96
CA GLU A 52 13.02 -3.52 -3.49
C GLU A 52 12.36 -4.53 -2.52
N LEU A 53 12.63 -4.37 -1.22
CA LEU A 53 12.04 -5.25 -0.20
C LEU A 53 10.55 -5.00 0.01
N ILE A 54 10.04 -3.80 -0.32
CA ILE A 54 8.61 -3.49 -0.18
C ILE A 54 7.81 -4.43 -1.09
N GLN A 55 8.21 -4.56 -2.34
CA GLN A 55 7.50 -5.41 -3.30
C GLN A 55 7.59 -6.89 -2.89
N GLN A 56 8.76 -7.37 -2.47
CA GLN A 56 8.92 -8.73 -1.98
C GLN A 56 8.01 -9.04 -0.77
N VAL A 57 7.85 -8.09 0.15
CA VAL A 57 6.94 -8.26 1.29
C VAL A 57 5.49 -8.28 0.84
N ILE A 58 5.10 -7.45 -0.13
CA ILE A 58 3.74 -7.46 -0.73
C ILE A 58 3.46 -8.83 -1.35
N ASP A 59 4.39 -9.34 -2.16
CA ASP A 59 4.25 -10.61 -2.87
C ASP A 59 4.19 -11.80 -1.89
N SER A 60 4.81 -11.66 -0.72
CA SER A 60 4.80 -12.66 0.35
C SER A 60 3.54 -12.65 1.21
N LEU A 61 2.62 -11.70 1.01
CA LEU A 61 1.39 -11.64 1.80
C LEU A 61 0.42 -12.77 1.40
N PRO A 62 -0.31 -13.36 2.38
CA PRO A 62 -1.38 -14.31 2.10
C PRO A 62 -2.43 -13.74 1.15
N GLU A 63 -2.96 -14.56 0.25
CA GLU A 63 -3.92 -14.13 -0.79
C GLU A 63 -5.17 -13.47 -0.22
N LYS A 64 -5.61 -13.89 0.97
CA LYS A 64 -6.76 -13.30 1.69
C LYS A 64 -6.64 -11.80 1.96
N PHE A 65 -5.45 -11.22 1.83
CA PHE A 65 -5.24 -9.78 2.00
C PHE A 65 -5.05 -9.00 0.71
N ARG A 66 -4.91 -9.64 -0.46
CA ARG A 66 -4.60 -8.96 -1.73
C ARG A 66 -5.63 -7.88 -2.08
N ASP A 67 -6.93 -8.17 -1.91
CA ASP A 67 -8.01 -7.23 -2.22
C ASP A 67 -8.17 -6.13 -1.15
N THR A 68 -7.58 -6.33 0.03
CA THR A 68 -7.67 -5.38 1.16
C THR A 68 -6.47 -4.44 1.26
N ILE A 69 -5.51 -4.52 0.33
CA ILE A 69 -4.36 -3.63 0.30
C ILE A 69 -4.83 -2.21 -0.03
N VAL A 70 -4.96 -1.37 0.99
CA VAL A 70 -5.24 0.06 0.83
C VAL A 70 -3.93 0.82 0.77
N ASP A 71 -3.50 1.22 -0.44
CA ASP A 71 -2.33 2.08 -0.63
C ASP A 71 -2.73 3.56 -0.50
N LYS A 72 -2.27 4.24 0.55
CA LYS A 72 -2.70 5.62 0.86
C LYS A 72 -1.98 6.72 0.05
N LYS A 73 -1.34 6.40 -1.07
CA LYS A 73 -0.53 7.37 -1.83
C LYS A 73 -1.33 8.36 -2.70
N LYS A 74 -2.66 8.23 -2.83
CA LYS A 74 -3.49 9.18 -3.61
C LYS A 74 -4.20 10.18 -2.71
N LYS A 75 -3.61 11.36 -2.50
CA LYS A 75 -4.39 12.60 -2.55
C LYS A 75 -4.29 13.11 -3.99
N VAL A 76 -5.19 12.65 -4.86
CA VAL A 76 -5.42 13.37 -6.13
C VAL A 76 -6.23 14.59 -5.72
N ASP A 77 -5.64 15.77 -5.86
CA ASP A 77 -6.34 17.04 -5.65
C ASP A 77 -7.42 17.16 -6.74
N PRO A 78 -8.72 17.28 -6.42
CA PRO A 78 -9.80 17.20 -7.41
C PRO A 78 -9.92 18.43 -8.35
N TYR A 79 -8.99 19.38 -8.29
CA TYR A 79 -9.07 20.67 -8.99
C TYR A 79 -8.06 20.90 -10.12
N PHE A 80 -7.19 19.94 -10.44
CA PHE A 80 -6.20 20.09 -11.52
C PHE A 80 -6.36 19.00 -12.58
N GLN A 81 -7.20 19.29 -13.58
CA GLN A 81 -7.14 18.77 -14.95
C GLN A 81 -8.01 19.68 -15.82
N ILE A 82 -7.45 20.83 -16.19
CA ILE A 82 -7.91 21.62 -17.33
C ILE A 82 -6.72 21.61 -18.29
N ASP A 83 -6.70 20.63 -19.18
CA ASP A 83 -5.87 20.74 -20.37
C ASP A 83 -6.81 21.10 -21.51
N GLU A 84 -6.58 22.29 -22.05
CA GLU A 84 -7.30 22.97 -23.12
C GLU A 84 -7.56 22.08 -24.34
N GLU A 85 -8.73 22.26 -24.93
CA GLU A 85 -9.08 21.79 -26.27
C GLU A 85 -8.02 22.20 -27.30
N GLN A 86 -7.57 21.26 -28.12
CA GLN A 86 -6.97 21.53 -29.42
C GLN A 86 -7.95 21.11 -30.51
N PRO A 87 -8.58 22.05 -31.26
CA PRO A 87 -9.33 21.68 -32.44
C PRO A 87 -8.33 21.30 -33.55
N ALA A 88 -8.30 20.02 -33.92
CA ALA A 88 -7.60 19.58 -35.11
C ALA A 88 -8.39 20.01 -36.36
N GLU A 89 -7.92 21.07 -37.01
CA GLU A 89 -8.32 21.43 -38.37
C GLU A 89 -7.94 20.30 -39.34
N ASN A 90 -8.92 19.57 -39.87
CA ASN A 90 -8.76 18.77 -41.07
C ASN A 90 -9.20 19.61 -42.27
N GLN A 91 -8.24 20.22 -42.94
CA GLN A 91 -8.41 20.78 -44.28
C GLN A 91 -8.39 19.67 -45.33
N GLN A 92 -9.25 19.87 -46.33
CA GLN A 92 -9.59 18.98 -47.42
C GLN A 92 -8.42 18.63 -48.34
N GLN A 93 -8.47 17.43 -48.92
CA GLN A 93 -8.07 17.18 -50.30
C GLN A 93 -9.22 16.50 -51.03
#